data_AF-A0AAN9AK68-F1
#
_entry.id   AF-A0AAN9AK68-F1
#
_cell.length_a   1.000
_cell.length_b   1.000
_cell.length_c   1.000
_cell.angle_alpha   90.00
_cell.angle_beta   90.00
_cell.angle_gamma   90.00
#
_symmetry.space_group_name_H-M   'P 1'
#
loop_
_entity.id
_entity.type
_entity.pdbx_description
1 polymer ?
#
loop_
_entity_poly.entity_id
_entity_poly.type
_entity_poly.pdbx_seq_one_letter_code
_entity_poly.pdbx_strand_id
1 'polypeptide(L)'
;MADIYAFPPFSLIQRVLMQWRRDRADGMLIVPLWPTAVWFPQLLRLLVQEPVILPKGKRLLTLPHSNAAHPLQRKLRLLACVLSGNLSRHEAFMERLKASSVLHGEVQPRNNMPVILRDGDPFVLNGQVIPCVPL
;
A
#
# COMPACT_ATOMS: atom_id res chain seq x y z
N MET A 1 7.52 -16.39 0.23
CA MET A 1 6.28 -16.49 -0.58
C MET A 1 5.16 -15.90 0.27
N ALA A 2 4.21 -15.15 -0.32
CA ALA A 2 3.07 -14.62 0.44
C ALA A 2 2.00 -15.72 0.50
N ASP A 3 1.86 -16.39 1.63
CA ASP A 3 0.97 -17.56 1.75
C ASP A 3 -0.50 -17.18 1.99
N ILE A 4 -0.76 -15.90 2.27
CA ILE A 4 -2.10 -15.36 2.58
C ILE A 4 -2.47 -14.26 1.58
N TYR A 5 -3.65 -14.37 0.99
CA TYR A 5 -4.31 -13.30 0.24
C TYR A 5 -5.63 -12.93 0.93
N ALA A 6 -5.88 -11.64 1.12
CA ALA A 6 -7.11 -11.16 1.72
C ALA A 6 -7.65 -9.91 1.00
N PHE A 7 -8.96 -9.89 0.78
CA PHE A 7 -9.72 -8.71 0.38
C PHE A 7 -10.97 -8.59 1.28
N PRO A 8 -10.81 -8.12 2.52
CA PRO A 8 -11.90 -8.12 3.49
C PRO A 8 -12.91 -7.02 3.21
N PRO A 9 -14.15 -7.15 3.71
CA PRO A 9 -15.08 -6.03 3.83
C PRO A 9 -14.43 -4.84 4.54
N PHE A 10 -14.73 -3.62 4.09
CA PHE A 10 -13.99 -2.42 4.54
C PHE A 10 -14.08 -2.16 6.04
N SER A 11 -15.20 -2.52 6.67
CA SER A 11 -15.41 -2.42 8.12
C SER A 11 -14.52 -3.38 8.93
N LEU A 12 -13.98 -4.43 8.29
CA LEU A 12 -13.14 -5.44 8.93
C LEU A 12 -11.64 -5.20 8.73
N ILE A 13 -11.24 -4.24 7.88
CA ILE A 13 -9.81 -3.98 7.60
C ILE A 13 -9.01 -3.77 8.88
N GLN A 14 -9.50 -2.93 9.79
CA GLN A 14 -8.81 -2.67 11.07
C GLN A 14 -8.61 -3.95 11.88
N ARG A 15 -9.63 -4.81 11.96
CA ARG A 15 -9.56 -6.10 12.68
C ARG A 15 -8.57 -7.06 12.02
N VAL A 16 -8.58 -7.11 10.69
CA VAL A 16 -7.64 -7.92 9.91
C VAL A 16 -6.20 -7.47 10.16
N LEU A 17 -5.91 -6.15 10.14
CA LEU A 17 -4.57 -5.63 10.43
C LEU A 17 -4.12 -5.92 11.87
N MET A 18 -5.04 -5.86 12.84
CA MET A 18 -4.73 -6.22 14.24
C MET A 18 -4.38 -7.70 14.35
N GLN A 19 -5.14 -8.58 13.70
CA GLN A 19 -4.88 -10.02 13.70
C GLN A 19 -3.56 -10.34 12.98
N TRP A 20 -3.30 -9.71 11.84
CA TRP A 20 -2.06 -9.86 11.07
C TRP A 20 -0.82 -9.58 11.92
N ARG A 21 -0.86 -8.50 12.70
CA ARG A 21 0.20 -8.14 13.64
C ARG A 21 0.34 -9.15 14.78
N ARG A 22 -0.79 -9.56 15.37
CA ARG A 22 -0.81 -10.49 16.51
C ARG A 22 -0.23 -11.85 16.12
N ASP A 23 -0.61 -12.36 14.96
CA ASP A 23 -0.25 -13.71 14.51
C ASP A 23 1.10 -13.74 13.78
N ARG A 24 1.77 -12.59 13.65
CA ARG A 24 2.98 -12.42 12.82
C ARG A 24 2.79 -12.96 11.40
N ALA A 25 1.59 -12.76 10.85
CA ALA A 25 1.24 -13.31 9.55
C ALA A 25 1.94 -12.54 8.43
N ASP A 26 2.14 -13.19 7.29
CA ASP A 26 2.76 -12.62 6.10
C ASP A 26 1.83 -12.83 4.92
N GLY A 27 1.66 -11.80 4.08
CA GLY A 27 0.87 -11.98 2.86
C GLY A 27 0.49 -10.69 2.15
N MET A 28 -0.50 -10.80 1.27
CA MET A 28 -1.01 -9.70 0.47
C MET A 28 -2.42 -9.32 0.92
N LEU A 29 -2.61 -8.04 1.22
CA LEU A 29 -3.90 -7.46 1.57
C LEU A 29 -4.31 -6.44 0.52
N ILE A 30 -5.52 -6.59 -0.02
CA ILE A 30 -6.15 -5.59 -0.88
C ILE A 30 -7.00 -4.66 -0.03
N VAL A 31 -6.78 -3.35 -0.15
CA VAL A 31 -7.51 -2.32 0.60
C VAL A 31 -7.86 -1.14 -0.30
N PRO A 32 -8.89 -0.35 0.03
CA PRO A 32 -9.12 0.92 -0.62
C PRO A 32 -7.99 1.91 -0.32
N LEU A 33 -7.62 2.72 -1.30
CA LEU A 33 -6.73 3.86 -1.11
C LEU A 33 -7.47 4.96 -0.36
N TRP A 34 -7.48 4.88 0.98
CA TRP A 34 -8.13 5.85 1.87
C TRP A 34 -7.18 6.35 2.95
N PRO A 35 -6.31 7.34 2.64
CA PRO A 35 -5.33 7.87 3.60
C PRO A 35 -5.94 8.44 4.88
N THR A 36 -7.19 8.91 4.83
CA THR A 36 -7.91 9.48 5.97
C THR A 36 -8.55 8.44 6.89
N ALA A 37 -8.49 7.14 6.55
CA ALA A 37 -9.06 6.09 7.37
C ALA A 37 -8.19 5.81 8.60
N VAL A 38 -8.82 5.57 9.76
CA VAL A 38 -8.14 5.33 11.05
C VAL A 38 -7.16 4.14 11.00
N TRP A 39 -7.44 3.14 10.17
CA TRP A 39 -6.60 1.96 10.01
C TRP A 39 -5.41 2.16 9.06
N PHE A 40 -5.40 3.24 8.27
CA PHE A 40 -4.39 3.47 7.23
C PHE A 40 -2.97 3.60 7.80
N PRO A 41 -2.72 4.34 8.90
CA PRO A 41 -1.39 4.37 9.51
C PRO A 41 -0.92 3.00 10.02
N GLN A 42 -1.83 2.14 10.46
CA GLN A 42 -1.49 0.79 10.89
C GLN A 42 -1.09 -0.09 9.71
N LEU A 43 -1.77 0.04 8.56
CA LEU A 43 -1.37 -0.62 7.33
C LEU A 43 0.08 -0.27 6.96
N LEU A 44 0.42 1.02 6.95
CA LEU A 44 1.76 1.48 6.55
C LEU A 44 2.87 0.89 7.43
N ARG A 45 2.60 0.70 8.73
CA ARG A 45 3.54 0.09 9.69
C ARG A 45 3.76 -1.41 9.52
N LEU A 46 2.94 -2.07 8.69
CA LEU A 46 3.05 -3.49 8.40
C LEU A 46 3.61 -3.75 6.98
N LEU A 47 3.82 -2.72 6.18
CA LEU A 47 4.38 -2.85 4.83
C LEU A 47 5.82 -3.36 4.87
N VAL A 48 6.13 -4.26 3.94
CA VAL A 48 7.49 -4.76 3.70
C VAL A 48 7.98 -4.53 2.27
N GLN A 49 7.10 -3.96 1.44
CA GLN A 49 7.33 -3.57 0.06
C GLN A 49 6.47 -2.35 -0.27
N GLU A 50 6.81 -1.68 -1.35
CA GLU A 50 6.05 -0.57 -1.93
C GLU A 50 4.63 -1.03 -2.27
N PRO A 51 3.59 -0.33 -1.79
CA PRO A 51 2.21 -0.66 -2.15
C PRO A 51 1.97 -0.41 -3.64
N VAL A 52 1.21 -1.31 -4.26
CA VAL A 52 0.89 -1.24 -5.70
C VAL A 52 -0.50 -0.66 -5.90
N ILE A 53 -0.63 0.38 -6.71
CA ILE A 53 -1.94 0.94 -7.09
C ILE A 53 -2.53 0.08 -8.20
N LEU A 54 -3.69 -0.54 -7.93
CA LEU A 54 -4.37 -1.36 -8.92
C LEU A 54 -5.04 -0.49 -10.00
N PRO A 55 -4.98 -0.90 -11.28
CA PRO A 55 -5.48 -0.12 -12.39
C PRO A 55 -7.01 -0.13 -12.38
N LYS A 56 -7.62 1.03 -12.65
CA LYS A 56 -9.08 1.14 -12.74
C LYS A 56 -9.57 0.34 -13.95
N GLY A 57 -10.16 -0.83 -13.72
CA GLY A 57 -10.67 -1.73 -14.76
C GLY A 57 -12.16 -1.97 -14.65
N LYS A 58 -12.83 -2.20 -15.79
CA LYS A 58 -14.25 -2.61 -15.82
C LYS A 58 -14.51 -3.94 -15.10
N ARG A 59 -13.46 -4.76 -14.95
CA ARG A 59 -13.49 -6.10 -14.33
C ARG A 59 -12.75 -6.16 -12.99
N LEU A 60 -12.31 -5.02 -12.45
CA LEU A 60 -11.54 -4.99 -11.21
C LEU A 60 -12.40 -5.30 -9.97
N LEU A 61 -13.64 -4.82 -9.97
CA LEU A 61 -14.58 -5.01 -8.86
C LEU A 61 -15.93 -5.45 -9.42
N THR A 62 -16.21 -6.75 -9.31
CA THR A 62 -17.49 -7.34 -9.70
C THR A 62 -18.22 -7.92 -8.49
N LEU A 63 -19.54 -7.91 -8.54
CA LEU A 63 -20.38 -8.55 -7.54
C LEU A 63 -20.32 -10.07 -7.72
N PRO A 64 -20.05 -10.86 -6.65
CA PRO A 64 -19.84 -12.30 -6.77
C PRO A 64 -21.09 -13.05 -7.26
N HIS A 65 -22.28 -12.52 -7.00
CA HIS A 65 -23.56 -13.16 -7.33
C HIS A 65 -24.07 -12.83 -8.75
N SER A 66 -23.61 -11.75 -9.39
CA SER A 66 -24.15 -11.31 -10.68
C SER A 66 -23.11 -10.95 -11.72
N ASN A 67 -21.81 -10.98 -11.37
CA ASN A 67 -20.71 -10.45 -12.17
C ASN A 67 -20.90 -9.00 -12.63
N ALA A 68 -21.90 -8.29 -12.09
CA ALA A 68 -22.15 -6.91 -12.40
C ALA A 68 -21.06 -6.02 -11.77
N ALA A 69 -20.80 -4.88 -12.39
CA ALA A 69 -19.90 -3.86 -11.88
C ALA A 69 -20.30 -3.46 -10.44
N HIS A 70 -19.34 -3.43 -9.52
CA HIS A 70 -19.60 -2.98 -8.16
C HIS A 70 -19.99 -1.48 -8.18
N PRO A 71 -20.98 -1.01 -7.38
CA PRO A 71 -21.42 0.39 -7.41
C PRO A 71 -20.30 1.41 -7.17
N LEU A 72 -19.30 1.04 -6.36
CA LEU A 72 -18.14 1.88 -6.05
C LEU A 72 -16.98 1.75 -7.05
N GLN A 73 -17.07 0.90 -8.08
CA GLN A 73 -15.96 0.58 -8.98
C GLN A 73 -15.30 1.81 -9.62
N ARG A 74 -16.06 2.85 -9.95
CA ARG A 74 -15.52 4.08 -10.57
C ARG A 74 -14.83 5.00 -9.56
N LYS A 75 -15.23 4.93 -8.29
CA LYS A 75 -14.76 5.81 -7.21
C LYS A 75 -13.63 5.18 -6.40
N LEU A 76 -13.60 3.86 -6.32
CA LEU A 76 -12.63 3.14 -5.51
C LEU A 76 -11.31 2.99 -6.25
N ARG A 77 -10.25 3.57 -5.68
CA ARG A 77 -8.87 3.19 -5.97
C ARG A 77 -8.48 2.10 -4.97
N LEU A 78 -7.80 1.05 -5.42
CA LEU A 78 -7.36 -0.05 -4.57
C LEU A 78 -5.83 -0.07 -4.52
N LEU A 79 -5.32 -0.50 -3.37
CA LEU A 79 -3.93 -0.82 -3.15
C LEU A 79 -3.79 -2.33 -2.94
N ALA A 80 -2.76 -2.92 -3.54
CA ALA A 80 -2.23 -4.20 -3.13
C ALA A 80 -1.01 -3.97 -2.24
N CYS A 81 -1.09 -4.46 -1.01
CA CYS A 81 -0.06 -4.24 0.01
C CYS A 81 0.52 -5.58 0.44
N VAL A 82 1.85 -5.72 0.37
CA VAL A 82 2.54 -6.86 0.98
C VAL A 82 2.86 -6.52 2.43
N LEU A 83 2.28 -7.30 3.33
CA LEU A 83 2.32 -7.08 4.77
C LEU A 83 3.06 -8.19 5.50
N SER A 84 3.65 -7.81 6.62
CA SER A 84 4.27 -8.71 7.60
C SER A 84 3.91 -8.26 9.01
N GLY A 85 3.48 -9.19 9.85
CA GLY A 85 3.34 -8.95 11.29
C GLY A 85 4.69 -8.97 12.02
N ASN A 86 5.77 -9.42 11.36
CA ASN A 86 7.13 -9.29 11.87
C ASN A 86 7.69 -7.88 11.58
N LEU A 87 7.90 -7.09 12.65
CA LEU A 87 8.35 -5.70 12.58
C LEU A 87 9.77 -5.54 12.04
N SER A 88 10.65 -6.53 12.23
CA SER A 88 12.02 -6.42 11.70
C SER A 88 12.05 -6.38 10.17
N ARG A 89 11.07 -7.00 9.52
CA ARG A 89 10.92 -6.93 8.05
C ARG A 89 10.44 -5.56 7.59
N HIS A 90 9.60 -4.89 8.37
CA HIS A 90 9.20 -3.51 8.11
C HIS A 90 10.39 -2.57 8.27
N GLU A 91 11.17 -2.73 9.34
CA GLU A 91 12.40 -1.94 9.55
C GLU A 91 13.39 -2.13 8.40
N ALA A 92 13.66 -3.38 7.98
CA ALA A 92 14.51 -3.67 6.84
C ALA A 92 14.00 -3.03 5.53
N PHE A 93 12.68 -2.99 5.34
CA PHE A 93 12.07 -2.27 4.21
C PHE A 93 12.32 -0.77 4.29
N MET A 94 12.10 -0.14 5.44
CA MET A 94 12.34 1.29 5.63
C MET A 94 13.81 1.66 5.45
N GLU A 95 14.75 0.83 5.94
CA GLU A 95 16.18 1.03 5.71
C GLU A 95 16.56 0.92 4.22
N ARG A 96 15.98 -0.03 3.49
CA ARG A 96 16.17 -0.13 2.03
C ARG A 96 15.67 1.11 1.30
N LEU A 97 14.51 1.65 1.68
CA LEU A 97 13.97 2.89 1.13
C LEU A 97 14.89 4.08 1.39
N LYS A 98 15.40 4.23 2.63
CA LYS A 98 16.37 5.27 2.97
C LYS A 98 17.63 5.16 2.12
N ALA A 99 18.25 3.98 2.04
CA ALA A 99 19.44 3.75 1.25
C ALA A 99 19.22 4.11 -0.24
N SER A 100 18.07 3.70 -0.81
CA SER A 100 17.70 4.06 -2.18
C SER A 100 17.50 5.56 -2.39
N SER A 101 16.99 6.28 -1.38
CA SER A 101 16.82 7.74 -1.45
C SER A 101 18.14 8.50 -1.39
N VAL A 102 19.13 7.99 -0.65
CA VAL A 102 20.46 8.62 -0.46
C VAL A 102 21.34 8.44 -1.70
N LEU A 103 21.25 7.30 -2.40
CA LEU A 103 22.01 7.04 -3.62
C LEU A 103 21.67 7.98 -4.79
N HIS A 104 20.53 8.69 -4.73
CA HIS A 104 20.11 9.63 -5.77
C HIS A 104 20.73 11.04 -5.64
N GLY A 105 21.69 11.23 -4.72
CA GLY A 105 22.26 12.53 -4.34
C GLY A 105 23.44 13.05 -5.16
N GLU A 106 23.99 12.32 -6.15
CA GLU A 106 25.22 12.75 -6.86
C GLU A 106 25.02 13.54 -8.16
N VAL A 107 23.78 13.79 -8.60
CA VAL A 107 23.53 14.65 -9.76
C VAL A 107 22.86 15.94 -9.30
N GLN A 108 23.65 17.01 -9.26
CA GLN A 108 23.22 18.37 -8.94
C GLN A 108 22.00 18.77 -9.79
N PRO A 109 20.80 18.99 -9.21
CA PRO A 109 19.64 19.37 -10.00
C PRO A 109 19.73 20.86 -10.31
N ARG A 110 19.71 21.21 -11.60
CA ARG A 110 19.60 22.60 -12.06
C ARG A 110 18.20 23.19 -11.88
N ASN A 111 17.32 22.54 -11.10
CA ASN A 111 15.94 22.97 -10.86
C ASN A 111 15.38 22.41 -9.52
N ASN A 112 14.75 23.27 -8.72
CA ASN A 112 14.29 23.01 -7.34
C ASN A 112 12.93 22.28 -7.21
N MET A 113 12.58 21.40 -8.13
CA MET A 113 11.46 20.46 -7.93
C MET A 113 11.76 19.13 -8.61
N PRO A 114 11.89 18.02 -7.89
CA PRO A 114 11.77 16.73 -8.54
C PRO A 114 10.33 16.58 -9.05
N VAL A 115 10.23 16.15 -10.31
CA VAL A 115 8.97 15.87 -10.99
C VAL A 115 8.13 14.94 -10.12
N ILE A 116 7.03 15.47 -9.57
CA ILE A 116 6.00 14.67 -8.94
C ILE A 116 5.44 13.78 -10.06
N LEU A 117 5.69 12.48 -9.96
CA LEU A 117 5.06 11.45 -10.78
C LEU A 117 3.54 11.70 -10.69
N ARG A 118 2.95 12.18 -11.78
CA ARG A 118 1.63 12.85 -11.83
C ARG A 118 0.43 12.02 -11.34
N ASP A 119 0.62 10.79 -10.88
CA ASP A 119 -0.47 9.90 -10.45
C ASP A 119 -0.13 8.88 -9.33
N GLY A 120 1.01 9.05 -8.64
CA GLY A 120 1.42 8.15 -7.55
C GLY A 120 1.55 8.90 -6.23
N ASP A 121 0.48 8.98 -5.43
CA ASP A 121 0.49 9.65 -4.13
C ASP A 121 1.50 8.94 -3.19
N PRO A 122 2.66 9.55 -2.87
CA PRO A 122 3.57 8.95 -1.91
C PRO A 122 3.01 9.15 -0.49
N PHE A 123 3.08 8.13 0.36
CA PHE A 123 2.63 8.24 1.76
C PHE A 123 3.78 8.65 2.67
N VAL A 124 3.46 9.36 3.75
CA VAL A 124 4.46 9.73 4.77
C VAL A 124 4.13 9.00 6.07
N LEU A 125 5.10 8.24 6.58
CA LEU A 125 5.04 7.60 7.88
C LEU A 125 6.27 8.01 8.70
N ASN A 126 6.05 8.65 9.85
CA ASN A 126 7.14 9.12 10.73
C ASN A 126 8.22 9.96 10.02
N GLY A 127 7.81 10.81 9.06
CA GLY A 127 8.73 11.65 8.27
C GLY A 127 9.45 10.93 7.13
N GLN A 128 9.19 9.64 6.91
CA GLN A 128 9.74 8.87 5.78
C GLN A 128 8.69 8.69 4.69
N VAL A 129 9.14 8.81 3.45
CA VAL A 129 8.30 8.68 2.25
C VAL A 129 8.25 7.22 1.82
N ILE A 130 7.04 6.69 1.66
CA ILE A 130 6.75 5.36 1.11
C ILE A 130 6.17 5.59 -0.29
N PRO A 131 6.91 5.27 -1.37
CA PRO A 131 6.40 5.43 -2.72
C PRO A 131 5.33 4.39 -3.03
N CYS A 132 4.36 4.76 -3.87
CA CYS A 132 3.45 3.82 -4.50
C CYS A 132 3.94 3.51 -5.91
N VAL A 133 3.82 2.25 -6.33
CA VAL A 133 4.11 1.86 -7.72
C VAL A 133 2.79 1.60 -8.45
N PRO A 134 2.59 2.12 -9.68
CA PRO A 134 1.48 1.69 -10.52
C PRO A 134 1.71 0.24 -11.01
N LEU A 135 0.62 -0.53 -11.15
CA LEU A 135 0.64 -1.84 -11.82
C LEU A 135 0.58 -1.67 -13.35
#